data_AF-A0A447CYJ7-F1
#
_entry.id   AF-A0A447CYJ7-F1
#
_cell.length_a   1.000
_cell.length_b   1.000
_cell.length_c   1.000
_cell.angle_alpha   90.00
_cell.angle_beta   90.00
_cell.angle_gamma   90.00
#
_symmetry.space_group_name_H-M   'P 1'
#
loop_
_entity.id
_entity.type
_entity.pdbx_description
1 polymer ?
#
loop_
_entity_poly.entity_id
_entity_poly.type
_entity_poly.pdbx_seq_one_letter_code
_entity_poly.pdbx_strand_id
1 'polypeptide(L)'
;MKNVTITLPDDVLARARVEAAKQAKSLSRFVADAVVEKMGATDDPAVALDRFLSGPGYPGIAANLPTREELYAEREEELLRRYESHRLRDGPGGASEATERRGLAEEPEQDPYAGPQSAKPE
;
A
#
# COMPACT_ATOMS: atom_id res chain seq x y z
N MET A 1 -5.78 -23.77 29.84
CA MET A 1 -4.93 -23.13 30.85
C MET A 1 -4.33 -24.22 31.73
N LYS A 2 -3.03 -24.19 32.02
CA LYS A 2 -2.38 -25.13 32.95
C LYS A 2 -2.08 -24.40 34.25
N ASN A 3 -2.28 -25.05 35.39
CA ASN A 3 -1.95 -24.49 36.70
C ASN A 3 -0.51 -24.86 37.05
N VAL A 4 0.27 -23.89 37.52
CA VAL A 4 1.66 -24.07 37.93
C VAL A 4 1.81 -23.52 39.34
N THR A 5 2.46 -24.29 40.21
CA THR A 5 2.87 -23.83 41.54
C THR A 5 4.35 -23.46 41.50
N ILE A 6 4.68 -22.26 41.95
CA ILE A 6 6.05 -21.75 42.01
C ILE A 6 6.39 -21.37 43.45
N THR A 7 7.61 -21.68 43.88
CA THR A 7 8.13 -21.26 45.18
C THR A 7 8.87 -19.94 44.99
N LEU A 8 8.57 -18.95 45.84
CA LEU A 8 9.14 -17.61 45.80
C LEU A 8 9.54 -17.19 47.21
N PRO A 9 10.59 -16.37 47.37
CA PRO A 9 10.83 -15.66 48.62
C PRO A 9 9.64 -14.78 49.02
N ASP A 10 9.35 -14.68 50.32
CA ASP A 10 8.19 -13.94 50.83
C ASP A 10 8.22 -12.45 50.49
N ASP A 11 9.41 -11.84 50.49
CA ASP A 11 9.62 -10.45 50.11
C ASP A 11 9.31 -10.19 48.63
N VAL A 12 9.69 -11.14 47.76
CA VAL A 12 9.36 -11.10 46.33
C VAL A 12 7.87 -11.24 46.10
N LEU A 13 7.19 -12.16 46.82
CA LEU A 13 5.74 -12.33 46.72
C LEU A 13 4.98 -11.07 47.15
N ALA A 14 5.42 -10.43 48.24
CA ALA A 14 4.83 -9.19 48.74
C ALA A 14 4.96 -8.07 47.69
N ARG A 15 6.15 -7.87 47.13
CA ARG A 15 6.38 -6.88 46.07
C ARG A 15 5.55 -7.16 44.83
N ALA A 16 5.51 -8.41 44.37
CA ALA A 16 4.75 -8.80 43.19
C ALA A 16 3.24 -8.51 43.34
N ARG A 17 2.68 -8.71 44.54
CA ARG A 17 1.27 -8.36 44.82
C ARG A 17 1.02 -6.86 44.75
N VAL A 18 1.94 -6.06 45.31
CA VAL A 18 1.84 -4.60 45.27
C VAL A 18 1.91 -4.09 43.83
N GLU A 19 2.86 -4.59 43.03
CA GLU A 19 2.99 -4.20 41.62
C GLU A 19 1.80 -4.66 40.77
N ALA A 20 1.27 -5.85 41.01
CA ALA A 20 0.05 -6.31 40.36
C ALA A 20 -1.16 -5.41 40.68
N ALA A 21 -1.31 -5.01 41.95
CA ALA A 21 -2.37 -4.10 42.38
C ALA A 21 -2.25 -2.70 41.78
N LYS A 22 -1.03 -2.16 41.66
CA LYS A 22 -0.76 -0.88 40.96
C LYS A 22 -1.24 -0.90 39.51
N GLN A 23 -1.16 -2.06 38.85
CA GLN A 23 -1.62 -2.24 37.47
C GLN A 23 -3.08 -2.71 37.36
N ALA A 24 -3.82 -2.81 38.47
CA ALA A 24 -5.17 -3.37 38.52
C ALA A 24 -5.28 -4.80 37.93
N LYS A 25 -4.22 -5.61 38.07
CA LYS A 25 -4.13 -6.98 37.56
C LYS A 25 -4.15 -7.99 38.71
N SER A 26 -4.60 -9.21 38.42
CA SER A 26 -4.36 -10.33 39.32
C SER A 26 -2.87 -10.70 39.33
N LEU A 27 -2.41 -11.32 40.42
CA LEU A 27 -1.02 -11.77 40.54
C LEU A 27 -0.63 -12.74 39.41
N SER A 28 -1.53 -13.66 39.05
CA SER A 28 -1.29 -14.61 37.96
C SER A 28 -1.14 -13.93 36.59
N ARG A 29 -1.97 -12.91 36.31
CA ARG A 29 -1.87 -12.11 35.08
C ARG A 29 -0.57 -11.32 35.05
N PHE A 30 -0.22 -10.69 36.17
CA PHE A 30 1.02 -9.93 36.31
C PHE A 30 2.26 -10.81 36.08
N VAL A 31 2.32 -12.00 36.70
CA VAL A 31 3.43 -12.94 36.51
C VAL A 31 3.49 -13.45 35.08
N ALA A 32 2.35 -13.75 34.46
CA ALA A 32 2.31 -14.17 33.05
C ALA A 32 2.85 -13.08 32.12
N ASP A 33 2.43 -11.83 32.31
CA ASP A 33 2.90 -10.69 31.50
C ASP A 33 4.42 -10.48 31.67
N ALA A 34 4.93 -10.55 32.91
CA ALA A 34 6.35 -10.43 33.20
C ALA A 34 7.20 -11.55 32.57
N VAL A 35 6.67 -12.78 32.54
CA VAL A 35 7.33 -13.91 31.86
C VAL A 35 7.37 -13.68 30.35
N VAL A 36 6.27 -13.23 29.75
CA VAL A 36 6.22 -12.91 28.30
C VAL A 36 7.20 -11.80 27.95
N GLU A 37 7.25 -10.73 28.75
CA GLU A 37 8.18 -9.63 28.56
C GLU A 37 9.64 -10.11 28.66
N LYS A 38 9.96 -10.97 29.63
CA LYS A 38 11.32 -11.49 29.85
C LYS A 38 11.76 -12.53 28.83
N MET A 39 10.86 -13.35 28.34
CA MET A 39 11.16 -14.28 27.25
C MET A 39 11.43 -13.54 25.93
N GLY A 40 11.10 -12.24 25.86
CA GLY A 40 10.85 -11.56 24.62
C GLY A 40 9.59 -12.14 23.99
N ALA A 41 8.76 -11.31 23.35
CA ALA A 41 7.87 -11.88 22.36
C ALA A 41 8.75 -12.71 21.42
N THR A 42 8.52 -14.01 21.34
CA THR A 42 9.27 -14.94 20.47
C THR A 42 9.22 -14.53 19.00
N ASP A 43 8.37 -13.56 18.68
CA ASP A 43 8.28 -12.88 17.41
C ASP A 43 8.63 -11.40 17.62
N ASP A 44 9.92 -11.08 17.60
CA ASP A 44 10.32 -9.71 17.25
C ASP A 44 9.69 -9.43 15.87
N PRO A 45 8.80 -8.43 15.74
CA PRO A 45 8.16 -8.13 14.46
C PRO A 45 9.19 -7.89 13.35
N ALA A 46 10.36 -7.35 13.68
CA ALA A 46 11.45 -7.16 12.74
C ALA A 46 12.03 -8.50 12.26
N VAL A 47 12.21 -9.48 13.16
CA VAL A 47 12.68 -10.83 12.82
C VAL A 47 11.62 -11.63 12.06
N ALA A 48 10.35 -11.48 12.41
CA ALA A 48 9.25 -12.09 11.69
C ALA A 48 9.11 -11.51 10.27
N LEU A 49 9.25 -10.19 10.13
CA LEU A 49 9.27 -9.49 8.85
C LEU A 49 10.49 -9.87 8.02
N ASP A 50 11.68 -9.91 8.63
CA ASP A 50 12.92 -10.33 7.96
C ASP A 50 12.82 -11.78 7.46
N ARG A 51 12.28 -12.69 8.27
CA ARG A 51 12.00 -14.08 7.85
C ARG A 51 11.00 -14.15 6.70
N PHE A 52 9.98 -13.29 6.70
CA PHE A 52 9.00 -13.21 5.61
C PHE A 52 9.62 -12.68 4.31
N LEU A 53 10.44 -11.63 4.39
CA LEU A 53 11.10 -11.00 3.24
C LEU A 53 12.27 -11.83 2.69
N SER A 54 12.97 -12.57 3.54
CA SER A 54 14.09 -13.46 3.16
C SER A 54 13.62 -14.83 2.66
N GLY A 55 12.32 -15.13 2.75
CA GLY A 55 11.74 -16.35 2.18
C GLY A 55 11.86 -16.39 0.66
N PRO A 56 11.77 -17.58 0.03
CA PRO A 56 11.69 -17.68 -1.42
C PRO A 56 10.51 -16.83 -1.91
N GLY A 57 10.79 -15.88 -2.81
CA GLY A 57 9.76 -15.03 -3.39
C GLY A 57 8.60 -15.86 -3.91
N TYR A 58 7.36 -15.45 -3.63
CA TYR A 58 6.17 -16.18 -4.07
C TYR A 58 6.26 -16.44 -5.59
N PRO A 59 6.14 -17.70 -6.04
CA PRO A 59 6.08 -18.01 -7.47
C PRO A 59 4.89 -17.27 -8.08
N GLY A 60 5.15 -16.37 -9.03
CA GLY A 60 4.15 -15.50 -9.65
C GLY A 60 4.06 -14.07 -9.11
N ILE A 61 4.85 -13.69 -8.10
CA ILE A 61 5.00 -12.30 -7.62
C ILE A 61 6.42 -11.74 -7.91
N ALA A 62 7.43 -12.61 -8.00
CA ALA A 62 8.82 -12.17 -8.13
C ALA A 62 9.43 -12.27 -9.54
N ALA A 63 8.76 -12.94 -10.49
CA ALA A 63 9.24 -13.05 -11.86
C ALA A 63 8.07 -13.03 -12.84
N ASN A 64 8.20 -12.22 -13.89
CA ASN A 64 7.27 -12.10 -15.01
C ASN A 64 5.89 -11.51 -14.67
N LEU A 65 5.81 -10.50 -13.79
CA LEU A 65 4.62 -9.64 -13.82
C LEU A 65 4.73 -8.67 -14.98
N PRO A 66 3.65 -8.47 -15.74
CA PRO A 66 3.63 -7.44 -16.77
C PRO A 66 3.88 -6.08 -16.12
N THR A 67 4.71 -5.28 -16.79
CA THR A 67 4.93 -3.90 -16.38
C THR A 67 3.62 -3.11 -16.46
N ARG A 68 3.57 -1.97 -15.77
CA ARG A 68 2.41 -1.08 -15.84
C ARG A 68 2.08 -0.73 -17.30
N GLU A 69 3.09 -0.48 -18.11
CA GLU A 69 2.96 -0.15 -19.53
C GLU A 69 2.36 -1.32 -20.33
N GLU A 70 2.82 -2.55 -20.09
CA GLU A 70 2.29 -3.77 -20.73
C GLU A 70 0.80 -3.99 -20.37
N LEU A 71 0.42 -3.77 -19.10
CA LEU A 71 -0.98 -3.87 -18.66
C LEU A 71 -1.91 -2.87 -19.35
N TYR A 72 -1.43 -1.65 -19.61
CA TYR A 72 -2.23 -0.63 -20.29
C TYR A 72 -2.21 -0.79 -21.82
N ALA A 73 -1.12 -1.32 -22.40
CA ALA A 73 -1.04 -1.61 -23.83
C ALA A 73 -2.05 -2.69 -24.24
N GLU A 74 -2.17 -3.78 -23.46
CA GLU A 74 -3.19 -4.81 -23.69
C GLU A 74 -4.61 -4.24 -23.59
N ARG A 75 -4.82 -3.33 -22.63
CA ARG A 75 -6.12 -2.67 -22.43
C ARG A 75 -6.45 -1.69 -23.55
N GLU A 76 -5.47 -0.93 -24.05
CA GLU A 76 -5.65 -0.03 -25.19
C GLU A 76 -5.94 -0.81 -26.46
N GLU A 77 -5.21 -1.90 -26.75
CA GLU A 77 -5.54 -2.78 -27.88
C GLU A 77 -6.95 -3.38 -27.76
N GLU A 78 -7.35 -3.83 -26.58
CA GLU A 78 -8.68 -4.40 -26.36
C GLU A 78 -9.78 -3.34 -26.52
N LEU A 79 -9.55 -2.12 -26.01
CA LEU A 79 -10.46 -1.00 -26.18
C LEU A 79 -10.54 -0.57 -27.66
N LEU A 80 -9.41 -0.46 -28.35
CA LEU A 80 -9.34 -0.13 -29.78
C LEU A 80 -10.08 -1.18 -30.62
N ARG A 81 -9.88 -2.48 -30.37
CA ARG A 81 -10.64 -3.55 -31.04
C ARG A 81 -12.15 -3.47 -30.77
N ARG A 82 -12.56 -3.01 -29.59
CA ARG A 82 -13.97 -2.81 -29.24
C ARG A 82 -14.60 -1.63 -29.99
N TYR A 83 -13.81 -0.60 -30.29
CA TYR A 83 -14.23 0.56 -31.08
C TYR A 83 -14.04 0.38 -32.59
N GLU A 84 -13.19 -0.54 -33.05
CA GLU A 84 -13.09 -1.05 -34.43
C GLU A 84 -14.25 -1.99 -34.80
N SER A 85 -15.46 -1.71 -34.31
CA SER A 85 -16.63 -2.37 -34.86
C SER A 85 -16.77 -1.95 -36.33
N HIS A 86 -16.71 -2.93 -37.23
CA HIS A 86 -16.86 -2.91 -38.69
C HIS A 86 -18.20 -2.30 -39.21
N ARG A 87 -18.77 -1.32 -38.51
CA ARG A 87 -20.09 -0.74 -38.79
C ARG A 87 -20.10 0.79 -38.92
N LEU A 88 -18.95 1.44 -38.98
CA LEU A 88 -18.91 2.77 -39.57
C LEU A 88 -19.06 2.61 -41.08
N ARG A 89 -20.31 2.78 -41.55
CA ARG A 89 -20.60 3.08 -42.96
C ARG A 89 -19.69 4.24 -43.37
N ASP A 90 -18.97 4.09 -44.47
CA ASP A 90 -18.41 5.24 -45.17
C ASP A 90 -19.52 6.26 -45.35
N GLY A 91 -19.41 7.39 -44.66
CA GLY A 91 -20.33 8.51 -44.85
C GLY A 91 -20.25 8.93 -46.32
N PRO A 92 -21.38 9.26 -46.97
CA PRO A 92 -21.35 9.70 -48.36
C PRO A 92 -20.41 10.89 -48.48
N GLY A 93 -19.43 10.78 -49.38
CA GLY A 93 -18.38 11.75 -49.61
C GLY A 93 -18.97 13.15 -49.75
N GLY A 94 -18.72 13.99 -48.75
CA GLY A 94 -19.04 15.41 -48.80
C GLY A 94 -18.21 16.04 -49.90
N ALA A 95 -18.86 16.39 -51.01
CA ALA A 95 -18.31 17.26 -52.02
C ALA A 95 -17.75 18.53 -51.34
N SER A 96 -16.59 18.95 -51.83
CA SER A 96 -15.85 20.14 -51.45
C SER A 96 -16.76 21.36 -51.21
N GLU A 97 -16.77 21.87 -49.98
CA GLU A 97 -17.16 23.24 -49.68
C GLU A 97 -15.96 23.96 -49.07
N ALA A 98 -14.99 24.28 -49.93
CA ALA A 98 -14.02 25.31 -49.65
C ALA A 98 -14.73 26.65 -49.84
N THR A 99 -15.24 27.26 -48.78
CA THR A 99 -15.46 28.72 -48.73
C THR A 99 -15.39 29.22 -47.29
N GLU A 100 -14.27 29.90 -47.03
CA GLU A 100 -14.09 31.03 -46.10
C GLU A 100 -15.07 31.18 -44.92
N ARG A 101 -14.59 30.90 -43.71
CA ARG A 101 -14.93 31.72 -42.54
C ARG A 101 -13.67 32.26 -41.89
N ARG A 102 -13.36 33.48 -42.31
CA ARG A 102 -12.45 34.44 -41.69
C ARG A 102 -12.99 34.85 -40.30
N GLY A 103 -12.20 34.56 -39.27
CA GLY A 103 -12.12 35.32 -38.01
C GLY A 103 -13.11 34.96 -36.91
N LEU A 104 -12.58 34.57 -35.73
CA LEU A 104 -12.76 35.27 -34.44
C LEU A 104 -12.05 34.51 -33.31
N ALA A 105 -11.01 35.17 -32.78
CA ALA A 105 -10.38 35.00 -31.46
C ALA A 105 -9.88 33.60 -31.03
N GLU A 106 -8.58 33.36 -31.21
CA GLU A 106 -7.82 32.48 -30.33
C GLU A 106 -7.66 33.19 -28.97
N GLU A 107 -8.33 32.71 -27.93
CA GLU A 107 -7.90 32.98 -26.56
C GLU A 107 -6.99 31.84 -26.12
N PRO A 108 -5.78 32.11 -25.60
CA PRO A 108 -4.92 31.06 -25.09
C PRO A 108 -5.48 30.52 -23.78
N GLU A 109 -5.92 29.25 -23.79
CA GLU A 109 -6.19 28.48 -22.58
C GLU A 109 -4.97 28.54 -21.65
N GLN A 110 -5.13 29.21 -20.51
CA GLN A 110 -4.19 29.16 -19.41
C GLN A 110 -4.20 27.76 -18.81
N ASP A 111 -3.07 27.05 -18.92
CA ASP A 111 -2.84 25.77 -18.26
C ASP A 111 -2.83 25.95 -16.73
N PRO A 112 -3.81 25.40 -15.99
CA PRO A 112 -3.93 25.57 -14.54
C PRO A 112 -2.93 24.73 -13.74
N TYR A 113 -2.01 24.00 -14.37
CA TYR A 113 -1.03 23.13 -13.70
C TYR A 113 0.44 23.54 -13.89
N ALA A 114 0.70 24.80 -14.26
CA ALA A 114 2.06 25.36 -14.25
C ALA A 114 2.60 25.46 -12.80
N GLY A 115 3.28 24.41 -12.35
CA GLY A 115 4.03 24.40 -11.09
C GLY A 115 5.14 25.46 -11.07
N PRO A 116 5.61 25.90 -9.89
CA PRO A 116 6.55 27.00 -9.76
C PRO A 116 7.91 26.64 -10.39
N GLN A 117 8.34 27.46 -11.36
CA GLN A 117 9.68 27.37 -11.94
C GLN A 117 10.73 27.69 -10.87
N SER A 118 11.69 26.79 -10.69
CA SER A 118 12.82 26.97 -9.78
C SER A 118 13.71 28.11 -10.25
N ALA A 119 13.86 29.14 -9.42
CA ALA A 119 14.82 30.22 -9.64
C ALA A 119 16.26 29.67 -9.56
N LYS A 120 17.05 29.86 -10.62
CA LYS A 120 18.50 29.68 -10.56
C LYS A 120 19.15 30.88 -9.87
N PRO A 121 20.25 30.67 -9.11
CA PRO A 121 20.95 31.74 -8.42
C PRO A 121 21.98 32.42 -9.33
N GLU A 122 22.10 33.73 -9.22
CA GLU A 122 23.35 34.49 -9.41
C GLU A 122 23.51 35.46 -8.24
#